data_AF-A0A957NRI5-F1
#
_entry.id   AF-A0A957NRI5-F1
#
_cell.length_a   1.000
_cell.length_b   1.000
_cell.length_c   1.000
_cell.angle_alpha   90.00
_cell.angle_beta   90.00
_cell.angle_gamma   90.00
#
_symmetry.space_group_name_H-M   'P 1'
#
loop_
_entity.id
_entity.type
_entity.pdbx_description
1 polymer ?
#
loop_
_entity_poly.entity_id
_entity_poly.type
_entity_poly.pdbx_seq_one_letter_code
_entity_poly.pdbx_strand_id
1 'polypeptide(L)'
;LELPTIIAHGCGILPTDVNILRQARQVGITHSPKTYLKLGMGLTPIAALRAAGVPVGLGTDGAVSNNTLDILESLRLMAML
;
A
#
# COMPACT_ATOMS: atom_id res chain seq x y z
N LEU A 1 -6.32 -10.64 -13.04
CA LEU A 1 -7.31 -10.93 -11.99
C LEU A 1 -8.69 -10.68 -12.56
N GLU A 2 -9.52 -11.71 -12.60
CA GLU A 2 -10.87 -11.65 -13.21
C GLU A 2 -11.88 -10.97 -12.30
N LEU A 3 -11.63 -10.97 -10.99
CA LEU A 3 -12.46 -10.34 -9.96
C LEU A 3 -11.79 -9.09 -9.37
N PRO A 4 -12.58 -8.11 -8.89
CA PRO A 4 -12.09 -7.00 -8.11
C PRO A 4 -11.28 -7.48 -6.90
N THR A 5 -10.05 -6.98 -6.75
CA THR A 5 -9.12 -7.41 -5.70
C THR A 5 -8.42 -6.21 -5.07
N ILE A 6 -8.30 -6.24 -3.74
CA ILE A 6 -7.45 -5.30 -3.00
C ILE A 6 -6.28 -6.09 -2.43
N ILE A 7 -5.05 -5.67 -2.77
CA ILE A 7 -3.82 -6.22 -2.20
C ILE A 7 -3.46 -5.40 -0.96
N ALA A 8 -3.57 -6.02 0.21
CA ALA A 8 -3.08 -5.43 1.43
C ALA A 8 -1.54 -5.36 1.43
N HIS A 9 -1.00 -4.32 2.05
CA HIS A 9 0.41 -4.03 2.18
C HIS A 9 1.14 -3.56 0.91
N GLY A 10 1.38 -4.46 -0.03
CA GLY A 10 2.12 -4.14 -1.26
C GLY A 10 3.58 -3.69 -1.08
N CYS A 11 4.17 -3.84 0.12
CA CYS A 11 5.56 -3.50 0.42
C CYS A 11 6.60 -4.41 -0.26
N GLY A 12 6.19 -5.57 -0.77
CA GLY A 12 7.04 -6.53 -1.49
C GLY A 12 6.95 -6.45 -3.01
N ILE A 13 6.24 -5.44 -3.56
CA ILE A 13 6.03 -5.31 -5.01
C ILE A 13 7.35 -4.93 -5.68
N LEU A 14 7.77 -5.76 -6.61
CA LEU A 14 8.96 -5.54 -7.42
C LEU A 14 8.62 -4.71 -8.67
N PRO A 15 9.62 -4.05 -9.30
CA PRO A 15 9.40 -3.34 -10.56
C PRO A 15 8.77 -4.19 -11.66
N THR A 16 9.09 -5.50 -11.70
CA THR A 16 8.48 -6.46 -12.63
C THR A 16 7.00 -6.70 -12.36
N ASP A 17 6.58 -6.66 -11.10
CA ASP A 17 5.18 -6.89 -10.71
C ASP A 17 4.30 -5.71 -11.14
N VAL A 18 4.84 -4.49 -11.15
CA VAL A 18 4.12 -3.29 -11.60
C VAL A 18 3.62 -3.44 -13.05
N ASN A 19 4.39 -4.10 -13.92
CA ASN A 19 3.98 -4.37 -15.29
C ASN A 19 2.78 -5.33 -15.36
N ILE A 20 2.72 -6.31 -14.47
CA ILE A 20 1.60 -7.26 -14.36
C ILE A 20 0.37 -6.53 -13.80
N LEU A 21 0.56 -5.75 -12.73
CA LEU A 21 -0.50 -5.01 -12.07
C LEU A 21 -1.13 -3.95 -12.99
N ARG A 22 -0.33 -3.30 -13.85
CA ARG A 22 -0.82 -2.39 -14.90
C ARG A 22 -1.83 -3.05 -15.84
N GLN A 23 -1.66 -4.33 -16.12
CA GLN A 23 -2.55 -5.08 -17.01
C GLN A 23 -3.83 -5.56 -16.29
N ALA A 24 -3.84 -5.55 -14.96
CA ALA A 24 -4.99 -5.96 -14.18
C ALA A 24 -6.03 -4.83 -14.12
N ARG A 25 -7.25 -5.10 -14.59
CA ARG A 25 -8.31 -4.07 -14.68
C ARG A 25 -8.95 -3.67 -13.36
N GLN A 26 -8.88 -4.52 -12.33
CA GLN A 26 -9.66 -4.34 -11.10
C GLN A 26 -8.81 -4.66 -9.86
N VAL A 27 -7.64 -4.00 -9.76
CA VAL A 27 -6.72 -4.19 -8.63
C VAL A 27 -6.42 -2.86 -7.99
N GLY A 28 -6.56 -2.79 -6.67
CA GLY A 28 -6.04 -1.71 -5.84
C GLY A 28 -5.08 -2.22 -4.79
N ILE A 29 -4.25 -1.31 -4.26
CA ILE A 29 -3.23 -1.64 -3.27
C ILE A 29 -3.39 -0.74 -2.05
N THR A 30 -3.24 -1.29 -0.85
CA THR A 30 -3.31 -0.50 0.39
C THR A 30 -1.93 -0.32 1.00
N HIS A 31 -1.57 0.92 1.32
CA HIS A 31 -0.36 1.32 2.03
C HIS A 31 -0.66 1.58 3.52
N SER A 32 0.10 0.98 4.43
CA SER A 32 -0.06 1.04 5.90
C SER A 32 1.27 1.40 6.57
N PRO A 33 1.76 2.64 6.40
CA PRO A 33 3.14 3.01 6.67
C PRO A 33 3.56 2.78 8.13
N LYS A 34 2.67 3.08 9.10
CA LYS A 34 2.98 2.95 10.52
C LYS A 34 3.28 1.49 10.92
N THR A 35 2.52 0.53 10.37
CA THR A 35 2.85 -0.90 10.53
C THR A 35 4.22 -1.22 9.96
N TYR A 36 4.52 -0.74 8.76
CA TYR A 36 5.77 -1.12 8.08
C TYR A 36 6.97 -0.60 8.84
N LEU A 37 6.90 0.66 9.28
CA LEU A 37 7.95 1.26 10.11
C LEU A 37 8.08 0.56 11.46
N LYS A 38 6.95 0.23 12.13
CA LYS A 38 6.97 -0.50 13.41
C LYS A 38 7.62 -1.88 13.28
N LEU A 39 7.44 -2.55 12.14
CA LEU A 39 7.92 -3.91 11.90
C LEU A 39 9.24 -3.97 11.10
N GLY A 40 9.83 -2.84 10.74
CA GLY A 40 11.08 -2.78 9.94
C GLY A 40 10.92 -3.29 8.49
N MET A 41 9.73 -3.16 7.92
CA MET A 41 9.41 -3.58 6.55
C MET A 41 9.68 -2.47 5.53
N GLY A 42 9.80 -2.84 4.25
CA GLY A 42 9.85 -1.88 3.14
C GLY A 42 8.52 -1.11 2.96
N LEU A 43 8.56 -0.03 2.18
CA LEU A 43 7.36 0.72 1.79
C LEU A 43 6.78 0.21 0.48
N THR A 44 5.46 0.36 0.31
CA THR A 44 4.79 0.17 -0.98
C THR A 44 5.38 1.12 -2.02
N PRO A 45 5.68 0.70 -3.27
CA PRO A 45 6.24 1.57 -4.30
C PRO A 45 5.15 2.48 -4.92
N ILE A 46 4.59 3.40 -4.12
CA ILE A 46 3.41 4.21 -4.44
C ILE A 46 3.60 4.98 -5.76
N ALA A 47 4.76 5.62 -5.95
CA ALA A 47 5.02 6.42 -7.14
C ALA A 47 4.97 5.58 -8.43
N ALA A 48 5.60 4.40 -8.42
CA ALA A 48 5.63 3.51 -9.58
C ALA A 48 4.23 2.93 -9.88
N LEU A 49 3.48 2.55 -8.84
CA LEU A 49 2.12 2.04 -8.98
C LEU A 49 1.17 3.09 -9.54
N ARG A 50 1.21 4.32 -9.01
CA ARG A 50 0.39 5.44 -9.52
C ARG A 50 0.75 5.81 -10.95
N ALA A 51 2.04 5.81 -11.30
CA ALA A 51 2.49 6.04 -12.68
C ALA A 51 2.00 4.95 -13.66
N ALA A 52 1.82 3.72 -13.16
CA ALA A 52 1.25 2.61 -13.92
C ALA A 52 -0.29 2.61 -13.96
N GLY A 53 -0.96 3.59 -13.34
CA GLY A 53 -2.42 3.67 -13.27
C GLY A 53 -3.06 2.73 -12.24
N VAL A 54 -2.27 2.13 -11.35
CA VAL A 54 -2.78 1.26 -10.29
C VAL A 54 -3.19 2.11 -9.08
N PRO A 55 -4.45 2.04 -8.62
CA PRO A 55 -4.91 2.81 -7.47
C PRO A 55 -4.24 2.34 -6.17
N VAL A 56 -3.78 3.31 -5.38
CA VAL A 56 -3.18 3.07 -4.05
C VAL A 56 -4.00 3.82 -3.01
N GLY A 57 -4.53 3.09 -2.03
CA GLY A 57 -5.22 3.62 -0.85
C GLY A 57 -4.31 3.64 0.38
N LEU A 58 -4.76 4.35 1.42
CA LEU A 58 -4.12 4.38 2.73
C LEU A 58 -4.91 3.50 3.70
N GLY A 59 -4.22 2.74 4.54
CA GLY A 59 -4.80 1.92 5.60
C GLY A 59 -4.02 2.05 6.90
N THR A 60 -4.66 1.68 8.00
CA THR A 60 -4.00 1.58 9.29
C THR A 60 -3.36 0.20 9.49
N ASP A 61 -3.90 -0.85 8.86
CA ASP A 61 -3.73 -2.24 9.32
C ASP A 61 -4.32 -2.42 10.75
N GLY A 62 -4.08 -3.56 11.40
CA GLY A 62 -4.60 -3.88 12.72
C GLY A 62 -3.92 -3.13 13.88
N ALA A 63 -4.63 -3.01 15.00
CA ALA A 63 -4.13 -2.33 16.20
C ALA A 63 -2.90 -3.02 16.83
N VAL A 64 -2.63 -4.30 16.56
CA VAL A 64 -1.43 -4.98 17.06
C VAL A 64 -0.15 -4.45 16.39
N SER A 65 -0.23 -4.10 15.12
CA SER A 65 0.88 -3.64 14.29
C SER A 65 0.89 -2.11 14.09
N ASN A 66 -0.23 -1.42 14.33
CA ASN A 66 -0.34 0.04 14.26
C ASN A 66 -0.43 0.72 15.63
N ASN A 67 -0.90 0.03 16.68
CA ASN A 67 -1.25 0.53 18.02
C ASN A 67 -2.42 1.55 18.07
N THR A 68 -2.93 1.99 16.92
CA THR A 68 -4.09 2.88 16.78
C THR A 68 -4.88 2.49 15.53
N LEU A 69 -6.09 3.02 15.36
CA LEU A 69 -6.85 2.95 14.11
C LEU A 69 -7.11 4.34 13.53
N ASP A 70 -6.24 5.31 13.86
CA ASP A 70 -6.34 6.68 13.37
C ASP A 70 -5.73 6.79 11.96
N ILE A 71 -6.62 6.97 10.96
CA ILE A 71 -6.22 7.13 9.57
C ILE A 71 -5.56 8.51 9.32
N LEU A 72 -5.92 9.55 10.07
CA LEU A 72 -5.33 10.88 9.95
C LEU A 72 -3.92 10.91 10.52
N GLU A 73 -3.67 10.16 11.59
CA GLU A 73 -2.31 9.92 12.08
C GLU A 73 -1.46 9.21 11.02
N SER A 74 -2.00 8.15 10.41
CA SER A 74 -1.30 7.42 9.34
C SER A 74 -1.06 8.29 8.10
N LEU A 75 -2.00 9.18 7.77
CA LEU A 75 -1.87 10.15 6.67
C LEU A 75 -0.78 11.20 6.98
N ARG A 76 -0.75 11.72 8.20
CA ARG A 76 0.30 12.66 8.65
C ARG A 76 1.67 12.00 8.55
N LEU A 77 1.82 10.76 9.01
CA LEU A 77 3.06 10.01 8.87
C LEU A 77 3.45 9.86 7.39
N MET A 78 2.51 9.46 6.53
CA MET A 78 2.75 9.32 5.09
C MET A 78 3.22 10.63 4.45
N ALA A 79 2.68 11.78 4.87
CA ALA A 79 3.07 13.09 4.33
C ALA A 79 4.50 13.53 4.69
N MET A 80 5.13 12.87 5.67
CA MET A 80 6.50 13.17 6.12
C MET A 80 7.54 12.16 5.58
N LEU A 81 7.10 11.11 4.87
CA LEU A 81 7.94 10.11 4.23
C LEU A 81 8.20 10.48 2.76
#